data_AF-A0A1F9SRG7-F1
#
_entry.id   AF-A0A1F9SRG7-F1
#
_cell.length_a   1.000
_cell.length_b   1.000
_cell.length_c   1.000
_cell.angle_alpha   90.00
_cell.angle_beta   90.00
_cell.angle_gamma   90.00
#
_symmetry.space_group_name_H-M   'P 1'
#
loop_
_entity.id
_entity.type
_entity.pdbx_description
1 polymer ?
#
loop_
_entity_poly.entity_id
_entity_poly.type
_entity_poly.pdbx_seq_one_letter_code
_entity_poly.pdbx_strand_id
1 'polypeptide(L)'
;MQMKKLILIAAAALCASTVNAAELSYVSAGAIKSLKLEVPAPVPWTGAVKCGHVSGEITKLHLLAQAAKSQIFSYAENEAQFNEFKAMWQPILEKFGMKIVSAEYKNNYGVLKYESPDGRVVRAFMGEKLHYNALDAADVKKVQHELLEPLEQAGMTPIASFTIKNEIFRPTFNIYYLTKPEENMDREIQLRQLMNGEDIDFDLVKDAVRTVKQDASFSLVYIGRELGFKTKLAADEAGINAKLADYRKFLTENKKDFVAARTFKLDAPIEFSGGKLNYAVNIYFFQ
;
A
#
# COMPACT_ATOMS: atom_id res chain seq x y z
N MET A 1 11.88 65.40 -5.45
CA MET A 1 12.57 65.02 -6.70
C MET A 1 12.38 63.52 -6.91
N GLN A 2 11.65 63.15 -7.98
CA GLN A 2 11.58 61.89 -8.75
C GLN A 2 12.00 60.54 -8.10
N MET A 3 11.06 59.58 -7.92
CA MET A 3 10.72 58.42 -8.80
C MET A 3 11.67 57.20 -8.65
N LYS A 4 11.19 56.08 -8.09
CA LYS A 4 10.60 54.86 -8.74
C LYS A 4 11.62 53.94 -9.47
N LYS A 5 11.66 52.66 -9.03
CA LYS A 5 11.52 51.36 -9.78
C LYS A 5 12.33 50.26 -9.05
N LEU A 6 11.77 49.19 -8.46
CA LEU A 6 11.08 47.99 -9.00
C LEU A 6 11.98 47.16 -9.94
N ILE A 7 12.25 45.88 -9.60
CA ILE A 7 11.87 44.67 -10.38
C ILE A 7 12.57 43.37 -9.85
N LEU A 8 11.71 42.37 -9.56
CA LEU A 8 11.97 40.92 -9.51
C LEU A 8 12.36 40.37 -10.89
N ILE A 9 13.25 39.37 -10.99
CA ILE A 9 13.13 38.36 -12.06
C ILE A 9 13.32 36.96 -11.47
N ALA A 10 12.32 36.12 -11.74
CA ALA A 10 12.23 34.70 -11.46
C ALA A 10 12.54 33.86 -12.72
N ALA A 11 12.95 32.62 -12.47
CA ALA A 11 12.60 31.38 -13.18
C ALA A 11 12.81 31.19 -14.70
N ALA A 12 13.19 29.93 -14.99
CA ALA A 12 12.93 29.11 -16.18
C ALA A 12 13.99 29.08 -17.30
N ALA A 13 14.58 27.89 -17.48
CA ALA A 13 14.81 27.30 -18.80
C ALA A 13 14.85 25.76 -18.68
N LEU A 14 13.74 25.13 -19.05
CA LEU A 14 13.65 23.72 -19.44
C LEU A 14 14.22 23.54 -20.86
N CYS A 15 14.80 22.36 -21.10
CA CYS A 15 14.84 21.60 -22.36
C CYS A 15 15.47 22.24 -23.62
N ALA A 16 16.57 21.64 -24.08
CA ALA A 16 16.89 21.51 -25.50
C ALA A 16 17.49 20.14 -25.78
N SER A 17 16.73 19.32 -26.51
CA SER A 17 17.13 18.08 -27.17
C SER A 17 17.97 18.36 -28.41
N THR A 18 19.13 17.72 -28.58
CA THR A 18 19.68 17.37 -29.90
C THR A 18 20.38 16.02 -29.81
N VAL A 19 19.78 15.03 -30.47
CA VAL A 19 20.41 13.75 -30.83
C VAL A 19 21.21 14.00 -32.10
N ASN A 20 22.50 13.70 -32.10
CA ASN A 20 23.28 13.52 -33.33
C ASN A 20 23.50 12.02 -33.54
N ALA A 21 22.78 11.48 -34.53
CA ALA A 21 22.98 10.14 -35.07
C ALA A 21 24.18 10.17 -36.04
N ALA A 22 25.40 10.02 -35.51
CA ALA A 22 26.59 9.80 -36.33
C ALA A 22 27.69 8.95 -35.65
N GLU A 23 27.49 8.43 -34.44
CA GLU A 23 28.49 7.54 -33.78
C GLU A 23 27.98 6.11 -33.54
N LEU A 24 27.08 5.61 -34.38
CA LEU A 24 26.62 4.22 -34.36
C LEU A 24 27.42 3.33 -35.33
N SER A 25 28.73 3.27 -35.15
CA SER A 25 29.59 2.30 -35.87
C SER A 25 30.52 1.48 -34.96
N TYR A 26 30.29 1.47 -33.64
CA TYR A 26 31.17 0.77 -32.69
C TYR A 26 30.50 -0.14 -31.65
N VAL A 27 29.32 -0.69 -31.94
CA VAL A 27 28.72 -1.71 -31.05
C VAL A 27 28.92 -3.10 -31.66
N SER A 28 30.04 -3.74 -31.31
CA SER A 28 30.21 -5.18 -31.56
C SER A 28 29.35 -5.98 -30.57
N ALA A 29 28.91 -7.17 -30.98
CA ALA A 29 28.14 -8.09 -30.13
C ALA A 29 28.86 -8.53 -28.83
N GLY A 30 30.14 -8.15 -28.65
CA GLY A 30 30.89 -8.30 -27.40
C GLY A 30 30.62 -7.20 -26.35
N ALA A 31 30.16 -6.00 -26.76
CA ALA A 31 29.94 -4.87 -25.85
C ALA A 31 28.64 -4.99 -25.01
N ILE A 32 27.75 -5.93 -25.36
CA ILE A 32 26.49 -6.17 -24.64
C ILE A 32 26.67 -7.19 -23.50
N LYS A 33 27.77 -7.95 -23.47
CA LYS A 33 28.07 -8.93 -22.40
C LYS A 33 28.81 -8.36 -21.17
N SER A 34 29.23 -7.10 -21.20
CA SER A 34 29.91 -6.43 -20.07
C SER A 34 29.05 -5.38 -19.35
N LEU A 35 27.80 -5.15 -19.78
CA LEU A 35 26.83 -4.35 -19.04
C LEU A 35 26.15 -5.24 -18.00
N LYS A 36 26.84 -5.46 -16.87
CA LYS A 36 26.12 -5.70 -15.62
C LYS A 36 25.34 -4.41 -15.35
N LEU A 37 24.04 -4.43 -15.63
CA LEU A 37 23.11 -3.51 -14.99
C LEU A 37 23.18 -3.81 -13.49
N GLU A 38 24.08 -3.13 -12.79
CA GLU A 38 24.00 -3.00 -11.36
C GLU A 38 22.73 -2.21 -11.07
N VAL A 39 21.69 -2.94 -10.67
CA VAL A 39 20.54 -2.37 -9.99
C VAL A 39 21.11 -1.63 -8.78
N PRO A 40 20.93 -0.30 -8.65
CA PRO A 40 21.52 0.42 -7.55
C PRO A 40 20.99 -0.17 -6.25
N ALA A 41 21.91 -0.61 -5.39
CA ALA A 41 21.58 -1.04 -4.03
C ALA A 41 20.82 0.11 -3.32
N PRO A 42 19.83 -0.21 -2.48
CA PRO A 42 19.06 0.80 -1.76
C PRO A 42 19.99 1.69 -0.95
N VAL A 43 20.03 2.98 -1.30
CA VAL A 43 20.76 4.00 -0.55
C VAL A 43 19.99 4.24 0.76
N PRO A 44 20.60 4.07 1.95
CA PRO A 44 19.98 4.50 3.19
C PRO A 44 19.89 6.03 3.18
N TRP A 45 18.68 6.56 3.05
CA TRP A 45 18.42 7.99 3.18
C TRP A 45 18.31 8.36 4.67
N THR A 46 19.10 9.33 5.12
CA THR A 46 19.15 9.82 6.51
C THR A 46 18.39 11.13 6.71
N GLY A 47 17.37 11.42 5.89
CA GLY A 47 16.58 12.65 6.04
C GLY A 47 15.42 12.46 7.02
N ALA A 48 15.38 13.30 8.04
CA ALA A 48 14.30 13.37 9.03
C ALA A 48 12.91 13.44 8.38
N VAL A 49 12.01 12.59 8.89
CA VAL A 49 10.60 12.42 8.51
C VAL A 49 9.86 13.77 8.58
N LYS A 50 9.15 14.14 7.50
CA LYS A 50 8.31 15.35 7.47
C LYS A 50 6.95 14.97 8.07
N CYS A 51 6.88 14.82 9.39
CA CYS A 51 5.62 14.55 10.11
C CYS A 51 4.61 15.72 10.01
N GLY A 52 4.03 15.93 8.83
CA GLY A 52 3.06 16.98 8.51
C GLY A 52 1.62 16.47 8.41
N HIS A 53 1.38 15.18 8.63
CA HIS A 53 0.04 14.59 8.64
C HIS A 53 -0.82 15.16 9.78
N VAL A 54 -2.14 15.10 9.63
CA VAL A 54 -3.08 15.48 10.69
C VAL A 54 -3.30 14.29 11.61
N SER A 55 -3.08 14.47 12.91
CA SER A 55 -3.32 13.43 13.91
C SER A 55 -4.50 13.80 14.81
N GLY A 56 -5.14 12.80 15.40
CA GLY A 56 -6.23 13.02 16.35
C GLY A 56 -6.95 11.74 16.74
N GLU A 57 -8.12 11.90 17.35
CA GLU A 57 -8.97 10.80 17.76
C GLU A 57 -10.33 10.89 17.06
N ILE A 58 -10.82 9.74 16.57
CA ILE A 58 -12.17 9.58 16.03
C ILE A 58 -12.98 8.77 17.04
N THR A 59 -14.01 9.41 17.59
CA THR A 59 -14.98 8.77 18.50
C THR A 59 -16.34 8.52 17.84
N LYS A 60 -16.67 9.31 16.80
CA LYS A 60 -17.92 9.20 16.03
C LYS A 60 -17.66 8.55 14.68
N LEU A 61 -18.41 7.50 14.34
CA LEU A 61 -18.15 6.70 13.14
C LEU A 61 -18.36 7.46 11.84
N HIS A 62 -19.26 8.46 11.81
CA HIS A 62 -19.47 9.27 10.61
C HIS A 62 -18.27 10.14 10.23
N LEU A 63 -17.25 10.24 11.09
CA LEU A 63 -15.99 10.93 10.81
C LEU A 63 -14.92 9.99 10.23
N LEU A 64 -15.11 8.67 10.33
CA LEU A 64 -14.21 7.67 9.77
C LEU A 64 -14.44 7.52 8.27
N ALA A 65 -13.62 8.21 7.47
CA ALA A 65 -13.72 8.13 6.02
C ALA A 65 -13.30 6.75 5.49
N GLN A 66 -14.06 6.26 4.52
CA GLN A 66 -13.60 5.31 3.53
C GLN A 66 -13.03 6.06 2.33
N ALA A 67 -12.06 5.46 1.64
CA ALA A 67 -11.36 6.09 0.53
C ALA A 67 -11.56 5.30 -0.77
N ALA A 68 -11.92 6.00 -1.83
CA ALA A 68 -11.97 5.47 -3.19
C ALA A 68 -11.23 6.42 -4.15
N LYS A 69 -11.13 6.05 -5.43
CA LYS A 69 -10.49 6.89 -6.45
C LYS A 69 -11.18 8.26 -6.51
N SER A 70 -10.43 9.31 -6.20
CA SER A 70 -10.88 10.72 -6.25
C SER A 70 -12.08 11.07 -5.36
N GLN A 71 -12.36 10.26 -4.33
CA GLN A 71 -13.40 10.58 -3.35
C GLN A 71 -13.14 9.93 -1.98
N ILE A 72 -13.63 10.57 -0.94
CA ILE A 72 -13.80 9.97 0.39
C ILE A 72 -15.27 10.01 0.76
N PHE A 73 -15.70 9.04 1.56
CA PHE A 73 -17.11 8.92 1.91
C PHE A 73 -17.28 8.29 3.29
N SER A 74 -18.43 8.54 3.90
CA SER A 74 -18.80 7.94 5.18
C SER A 74 -20.31 7.76 5.25
N TYR A 75 -20.73 6.81 6.07
CA TYR A 75 -22.11 6.75 6.54
C TYR A 75 -22.36 7.93 7.50
N ALA A 76 -23.50 8.59 7.36
CA ALA A 76 -23.98 9.65 8.25
C ALA A 76 -25.51 9.55 8.31
N GLU A 77 -26.09 9.53 9.50
CA GLU A 77 -27.53 9.33 9.71
C GLU A 77 -28.36 10.53 9.25
N ASN A 78 -27.75 11.72 9.27
CA ASN A 78 -28.39 12.98 8.91
C ASN A 78 -27.37 13.97 8.33
N GLU A 79 -27.89 15.05 7.75
CA GLU A 79 -27.08 16.09 7.12
C GLU A 79 -26.16 16.82 8.13
N ALA A 80 -26.53 16.90 9.40
CA ALA A 80 -25.68 17.50 10.43
C ALA A 80 -24.40 16.67 10.66
N GLN A 81 -24.53 15.33 10.76
CA GLN A 81 -23.38 14.43 10.82
C GLN A 81 -22.51 14.53 9.56
N PHE A 82 -23.12 14.64 8.38
CA PHE A 82 -22.35 14.88 7.16
C PHE A 82 -21.63 16.23 7.17
N ASN A 83 -22.24 17.29 7.69
CA ASN A 83 -21.58 18.58 7.83
C ASN A 83 -20.37 18.51 8.80
N GLU A 84 -20.45 17.73 9.87
CA GLU A 84 -19.28 17.45 10.73
C GLU A 84 -18.17 16.72 9.96
N PHE A 85 -18.53 15.70 9.16
CA PHE A 85 -17.58 14.99 8.29
C PHE A 85 -16.88 15.94 7.31
N LYS A 86 -17.63 16.83 6.65
CA LYS A 86 -17.07 17.84 5.73
C LYS A 86 -16.13 18.79 6.45
N ALA A 87 -16.56 19.32 7.59
CA ALA A 87 -15.78 20.28 8.37
C ALA A 87 -14.44 19.69 8.84
N MET A 88 -14.40 18.39 9.12
CA MET A 88 -13.16 17.69 9.45
C MET A 88 -12.29 17.44 8.20
N TRP A 89 -12.85 16.87 7.15
CA TRP A 89 -12.07 16.34 6.04
C TRP A 89 -11.65 17.36 5.00
N GLN A 90 -12.47 18.38 4.73
CA GLN A 90 -12.14 19.42 3.76
C GLN A 90 -10.79 20.12 4.06
N PRO A 91 -10.55 20.66 5.27
CA PRO A 91 -9.27 21.31 5.57
C PRO A 91 -8.08 20.35 5.56
N ILE A 92 -8.29 19.06 5.89
CA ILE A 92 -7.25 18.03 5.76
C ILE A 92 -6.87 17.89 4.28
N LEU A 93 -7.86 17.73 3.40
CA LEU A 93 -7.60 17.54 1.97
C LEU A 93 -6.91 18.78 1.35
N GLU A 94 -7.40 19.97 1.68
CA GLU A 94 -6.86 21.25 1.21
C GLU A 94 -5.41 21.49 1.68
N LYS A 95 -5.05 21.09 2.91
CA LYS A 95 -3.67 21.15 3.43
C LYS A 95 -2.68 20.41 2.53
N PHE A 96 -3.12 19.34 1.88
CA PHE A 96 -2.31 18.53 0.95
C PHE A 96 -2.54 18.88 -0.52
N GLY A 97 -3.09 20.06 -0.78
CA GLY A 97 -3.27 20.61 -2.13
C GLY A 97 -4.42 20.00 -2.92
N MET A 98 -5.26 19.17 -2.31
CA MET A 98 -6.45 18.63 -2.98
C MET A 98 -7.57 19.67 -3.00
N LYS A 99 -8.28 19.75 -4.13
CA LYS A 99 -9.41 20.64 -4.31
C LYS A 99 -10.71 19.85 -4.23
N ILE A 100 -11.62 20.24 -3.34
CA ILE A 100 -12.97 19.66 -3.30
C ILE A 100 -13.76 20.12 -4.52
N VAL A 101 -14.31 19.17 -5.28
CA VAL A 101 -15.13 19.47 -6.47
C VAL A 101 -16.62 19.36 -6.21
N SER A 102 -17.03 18.41 -5.36
CA SER A 102 -18.42 18.30 -4.92
C SER A 102 -18.52 17.66 -3.55
N ALA A 103 -19.64 17.97 -2.89
CA ALA A 103 -20.05 17.37 -1.63
C ALA A 103 -21.51 16.94 -1.75
N GLU A 104 -21.77 15.64 -1.64
CA GLU A 104 -23.08 15.04 -1.90
C GLU A 104 -23.53 14.27 -0.66
N TYR A 105 -24.79 14.42 -0.25
CA TYR A 105 -25.41 13.63 0.81
C TYR A 105 -26.69 13.00 0.30
N LYS A 106 -26.76 11.67 0.31
CA LYS A 106 -27.92 10.92 -0.15
C LYS A 106 -27.99 9.56 0.53
N ASN A 107 -29.18 9.11 0.91
CA ASN A 107 -29.43 7.79 1.49
C ASN A 107 -28.52 7.45 2.68
N ASN A 108 -28.27 8.41 3.57
CA ASN A 108 -27.36 8.29 4.72
C ASN A 108 -25.89 8.06 4.35
N TYR A 109 -25.49 8.43 3.14
CA TYR A 109 -24.10 8.43 2.69
C TYR A 109 -23.68 9.84 2.29
N GLY A 110 -22.60 10.30 2.92
CA GLY A 110 -21.90 11.52 2.57
C GLY A 110 -20.69 11.23 1.71
N VAL A 111 -20.51 11.95 0.61
CA VAL A 111 -19.38 11.82 -0.31
C VAL A 111 -18.74 13.19 -0.53
N LEU A 112 -17.41 13.24 -0.39
CA LEU A 112 -16.58 14.35 -0.83
C LEU A 112 -15.74 13.90 -2.02
N LYS A 113 -16.00 14.48 -3.19
CA LYS A 113 -15.17 14.29 -4.39
C LYS A 113 -14.07 15.34 -4.41
N TYR A 114 -12.87 14.95 -4.81
CA TYR A 114 -11.72 15.83 -4.87
C TYR A 114 -10.90 15.60 -6.14
N GLU A 115 -10.13 16.62 -6.50
CA GLU A 115 -9.07 16.57 -7.51
C GLU A 115 -7.71 16.76 -6.83
N SER A 116 -6.73 15.95 -7.23
CA SER A 116 -5.34 16.11 -6.81
C SER A 116 -4.53 16.78 -7.92
N PRO A 117 -3.62 17.73 -7.60
CA PRO A 117 -2.82 18.44 -8.58
C PRO A 117 -1.90 17.53 -9.40
N ASP A 118 -1.52 16.37 -8.87
CA ASP A 118 -0.61 15.42 -9.50
C ASP A 118 -1.25 14.04 -9.78
N GLY A 119 -2.59 13.97 -9.69
CA GLY A 119 -3.34 12.75 -9.94
C GLY A 119 -3.23 11.67 -8.85
N ARG A 120 -2.55 11.94 -7.72
CA ARG A 120 -2.57 11.01 -6.57
C ARG A 120 -3.94 10.92 -5.92
N VAL A 121 -4.22 9.79 -5.28
CA VAL A 121 -5.49 9.52 -4.60
C VAL A 121 -5.26 9.10 -3.16
N VAL A 122 -6.27 9.36 -2.32
CA VAL A 122 -6.31 8.90 -0.94
C VAL A 122 -6.54 7.38 -0.90
N ARG A 123 -5.72 6.71 -0.10
CA ARG A 123 -5.93 5.34 0.37
C ARG A 123 -5.90 5.30 1.88
N ALA A 124 -6.55 4.29 2.45
CA ALA A 124 -6.66 4.10 3.88
C ALA A 124 -6.09 2.74 4.26
N PHE A 125 -5.41 2.68 5.41
CA PHE A 125 -4.93 1.46 6.02
C PHE A 125 -5.36 1.43 7.49
N MET A 126 -6.22 0.47 7.83
CA MET A 126 -6.74 0.31 9.18
C MET A 126 -5.92 -0.73 9.94
N GLY A 127 -5.43 -0.35 11.12
CA GLY A 127 -4.60 -1.21 11.98
C GLY A 127 -5.38 -2.31 12.71
N GLU A 128 -6.66 -2.53 12.40
CA GLU A 128 -7.54 -3.43 13.14
C GLU A 128 -7.03 -4.87 13.21
N LYS A 129 -6.25 -5.33 12.23
CA LYS A 129 -5.78 -6.72 12.13
C LYS A 129 -4.32 -6.90 12.57
N LEU A 130 -3.67 -5.87 13.10
CA LEU A 130 -2.28 -5.94 13.55
C LEU A 130 -2.13 -6.49 14.98
N HIS A 131 -0.96 -7.00 15.32
CA HIS A 131 -0.65 -7.58 16.62
C HIS A 131 0.07 -6.55 17.51
N TYR A 132 -0.72 -5.84 18.32
CA TYR A 132 -0.24 -4.86 19.30
C TYR A 132 -1.20 -4.78 20.48
N ASN A 133 -0.74 -4.16 21.57
CA ASN A 133 -1.57 -3.89 22.73
C ASN A 133 -2.48 -2.68 22.46
N ALA A 134 -3.67 -2.95 21.93
CA ALA A 134 -4.69 -1.93 21.66
C ALA A 134 -5.11 -1.11 22.90
N LEU A 135 -4.96 -1.66 24.10
CA LEU A 135 -5.30 -0.96 25.34
C LEU A 135 -4.21 0.00 25.83
N ASP A 136 -3.00 -0.09 25.26
CA ASP A 136 -1.90 0.81 25.56
C ASP A 136 -1.78 1.89 24.47
N ALA A 137 -2.14 3.12 24.84
CA ALA A 137 -2.07 4.26 23.93
C ALA A 137 -0.65 4.57 23.43
N ALA A 138 0.39 4.23 24.20
CA ALA A 138 1.77 4.39 23.76
C ALA A 138 2.12 3.37 22.67
N ASP A 139 1.65 2.12 22.81
CA ASP A 139 1.87 1.08 21.81
C ASP A 139 1.09 1.37 20.52
N VAL A 140 -0.15 1.86 20.61
CA VAL A 140 -0.93 2.36 19.45
C VAL A 140 -0.13 3.43 18.68
N LYS A 141 0.38 4.44 19.38
CA LYS A 141 1.15 5.53 18.76
C LYS A 141 2.46 5.04 18.14
N LYS A 142 3.14 4.11 18.82
CA LYS A 142 4.35 3.47 18.32
C LYS A 142 4.08 2.76 17.01
N VAL A 143 3.05 1.91 16.95
CA VAL A 143 2.68 1.19 15.73
C VAL A 143 2.27 2.16 14.62
N GLN A 144 1.49 3.22 14.93
CA GLN A 144 1.18 4.25 13.94
C GLN A 144 2.46 4.86 13.33
N HIS A 145 3.44 5.20 14.17
CA HIS A 145 4.70 5.78 13.71
C HIS A 145 5.51 4.81 12.84
N GLU A 146 5.61 3.53 13.25
CA GLU A 146 6.29 2.46 12.49
C GLU A 146 5.70 2.28 11.08
N LEU A 147 4.43 2.61 10.87
CA LEU A 147 3.77 2.51 9.56
C LEU A 147 3.85 3.80 8.73
N LEU A 148 3.95 4.97 9.36
CA LEU A 148 3.97 6.26 8.69
C LEU A 148 5.32 6.55 8.02
N GLU A 149 6.43 6.25 8.69
CA GLU A 149 7.77 6.52 8.15
C GLU A 149 8.04 5.76 6.83
N PRO A 150 7.75 4.45 6.72
CA PRO A 150 7.96 3.71 5.48
C PRO A 150 7.12 4.22 4.30
N LEU A 151 5.93 4.79 4.56
CA LEU A 151 5.12 5.44 3.53
C LEU A 151 5.86 6.63 2.91
N GLU A 152 6.39 7.52 3.74
CA GLU A 152 7.16 8.69 3.28
C GLU A 152 8.40 8.25 2.49
N GLN A 153 9.14 7.28 3.02
CA GLN A 153 10.31 6.73 2.34
C GLN A 153 9.95 6.01 1.02
N ALA A 154 8.69 5.63 0.80
CA ALA A 154 8.19 5.04 -0.44
C ALA A 154 7.62 6.10 -1.42
N GLY A 155 7.75 7.39 -1.11
CA GLY A 155 7.20 8.47 -1.93
C GLY A 155 5.68 8.63 -1.81
N MET A 156 5.06 7.94 -0.86
CA MET A 156 3.67 8.19 -0.48
C MET A 156 3.61 9.35 0.50
N THR A 157 2.48 10.05 0.56
CA THR A 157 2.34 11.21 1.46
C THR A 157 1.27 10.91 2.50
N PRO A 158 1.63 10.58 3.75
CA PRO A 158 0.66 10.50 4.83
C PRO A 158 -0.06 11.84 5.01
N ILE A 159 -1.39 11.80 4.99
CA ILE A 159 -2.24 13.00 5.14
C ILE A 159 -2.92 13.04 6.49
N ALA A 160 -3.30 11.89 7.03
CA ALA A 160 -3.92 11.80 8.34
C ALA A 160 -3.64 10.46 9.03
N SER A 161 -3.63 10.47 10.36
CA SER A 161 -3.51 9.28 11.20
C SER A 161 -4.36 9.45 12.44
N PHE A 162 -5.44 8.71 12.54
CA PHE A 162 -6.40 8.84 13.64
C PHE A 162 -6.45 7.60 14.49
N THR A 163 -6.37 7.77 15.80
CA THR A 163 -6.77 6.72 16.75
C THR A 163 -8.30 6.65 16.74
N ILE A 164 -8.84 5.43 16.71
CA ILE A 164 -10.27 5.17 16.71
C ILE A 164 -10.66 4.65 18.10
N LYS A 165 -11.54 5.39 18.76
CA LYS A 165 -12.12 5.08 20.06
C LYS A 165 -13.64 5.03 19.94
N ASN A 166 -14.14 3.91 19.47
CA ASN A 166 -15.57 3.67 19.35
C ASN A 166 -15.86 2.25 19.82
N GLU A 167 -16.98 2.04 20.51
CA GLU A 167 -17.35 0.77 21.13
C GLU A 167 -17.52 -0.39 20.14
N ILE A 168 -17.76 -0.11 18.85
CA ILE A 168 -17.90 -1.13 17.81
C ILE A 168 -16.54 -1.78 17.47
N PHE A 169 -15.43 -1.07 17.68
CA PHE A 169 -14.10 -1.57 17.38
C PHE A 169 -13.32 -1.85 18.67
N ARG A 170 -12.44 -2.84 18.63
CA ARG A 170 -11.29 -2.79 19.55
C ARG A 170 -10.54 -1.48 19.29
N PRO A 171 -9.99 -0.80 20.31
CA PRO A 171 -9.21 0.41 20.09
C PRO A 171 -8.19 0.18 18.97
N THR A 172 -8.20 1.06 17.98
CA THR A 172 -7.41 0.87 16.76
C THR A 172 -7.05 2.20 16.15
N PHE A 173 -6.56 2.22 14.93
CA PHE A 173 -6.23 3.43 14.21
C PHE A 173 -6.43 3.26 12.71
N ASN A 174 -6.49 4.37 12.00
CA ASN A 174 -6.50 4.40 10.54
C ASN A 174 -5.48 5.42 10.03
N ILE A 175 -4.72 5.03 9.01
CA ILE A 175 -3.75 5.88 8.33
C ILE A 175 -4.27 6.18 6.94
N TYR A 176 -4.30 7.46 6.59
CA TYR A 176 -4.67 7.95 5.27
C TYR A 176 -3.45 8.53 4.59
N TYR A 177 -3.24 8.17 3.34
CA TYR A 177 -2.07 8.61 2.57
C TYR A 177 -2.39 8.75 1.09
N LEU A 178 -1.60 9.57 0.40
CA LEU A 178 -1.66 9.76 -1.04
C LEU A 178 -0.71 8.80 -1.74
N THR A 179 -1.23 8.10 -2.75
CA THR A 179 -0.48 7.22 -3.64
C THR A 179 -0.93 7.40 -5.09
N LYS A 180 -0.16 6.88 -6.05
CA LYS A 180 -0.56 6.88 -7.46
C LYS A 180 -1.64 5.81 -7.68
N PRO A 181 -2.78 6.16 -8.30
CA PRO A 181 -3.81 5.19 -8.63
C PRO A 181 -3.39 4.32 -9.82
N GLU A 182 -4.01 3.15 -9.91
CA GLU A 182 -4.03 2.30 -11.10
C GLU A 182 -5.48 2.15 -11.56
N GLU A 183 -5.69 1.40 -12.64
CA GLU A 183 -7.02 0.97 -13.03
C GLU A 183 -7.56 -0.10 -12.09
N ASN A 184 -6.74 -1.11 -11.77
CA ASN A 184 -7.05 -2.12 -10.76
C ASN A 184 -6.34 -1.78 -9.45
N MET A 185 -7.12 -1.58 -8.38
CA MET A 185 -6.62 -1.27 -7.04
C MET A 185 -5.65 -2.33 -6.51
N ASP A 186 -5.80 -3.60 -6.90
CA ASP A 186 -4.92 -4.70 -6.47
C ASP A 186 -3.49 -4.52 -7.01
N ARG A 187 -3.35 -3.83 -8.14
CA ARG A 187 -2.07 -3.53 -8.79
C ARG A 187 -1.45 -2.22 -8.33
N GLU A 188 -2.16 -1.45 -7.53
CA GLU A 188 -1.63 -0.23 -6.92
C GLU A 188 -0.61 -0.57 -5.84
N ILE A 189 0.49 0.19 -5.82
CA ILE A 189 1.43 0.18 -4.70
C ILE A 189 0.76 0.90 -3.52
N GLN A 190 0.48 0.13 -2.47
CA GLN A 190 -0.22 0.58 -1.26
C GLN A 190 0.43 -0.01 -0.01
N LEU A 191 0.19 0.59 1.14
CA LEU A 191 0.38 -0.07 2.44
C LEU A 191 -0.69 -1.14 2.61
N ARG A 192 -0.26 -2.38 2.80
CA ARG A 192 -1.10 -3.57 2.86
C ARG A 192 -0.68 -4.50 3.98
N GLN A 193 -1.56 -5.42 4.31
CA GLN A 193 -1.28 -6.52 5.22
C GLN A 193 -1.62 -7.85 4.54
N LEU A 194 -0.67 -8.77 4.47
CA LEU A 194 -0.93 -10.17 4.16
C LEU A 194 -1.14 -10.89 5.49
N MET A 195 -2.34 -11.43 5.68
CA MET A 195 -2.68 -12.29 6.81
C MET A 195 -3.61 -13.39 6.32
N ASN A 196 -3.10 -14.61 6.29
CA ASN A 196 -3.68 -15.80 5.67
C ASN A 196 -3.99 -16.91 6.68
N GLY A 197 -3.60 -16.74 7.95
CA GLY A 197 -3.82 -17.72 9.02
C GLY A 197 -2.80 -18.87 9.07
N GLU A 198 -1.77 -18.83 8.23
CA GLU A 198 -0.65 -19.78 8.21
C GLU A 198 0.66 -19.00 8.22
N ASP A 199 1.74 -19.62 8.68
CA ASP A 199 3.05 -18.97 8.71
C ASP A 199 3.47 -18.52 7.30
N ILE A 200 3.98 -17.30 7.21
CA ILE A 200 4.46 -16.71 5.97
C ILE A 200 5.93 -17.07 5.79
N ASP A 201 6.27 -17.57 4.60
CA ASP A 201 7.64 -17.75 4.13
C ASP A 201 8.28 -16.37 3.83
N PHE A 202 8.58 -15.59 4.88
CA PHE A 202 9.03 -14.20 4.75
C PHE A 202 10.24 -14.04 3.84
N ASP A 203 11.15 -15.00 3.87
CA ASP A 203 12.36 -14.99 3.07
C ASP A 203 12.07 -15.08 1.57
N LEU A 204 10.92 -15.62 1.17
CA LEU A 204 10.49 -15.70 -0.23
C LEU A 204 9.78 -14.44 -0.74
N VAL A 205 9.20 -13.64 0.16
CA VAL A 205 8.40 -12.46 -0.22
C VAL A 205 9.10 -11.12 0.05
N LYS A 206 10.14 -11.09 0.89
CA LYS A 206 10.86 -9.86 1.28
C LYS A 206 11.47 -9.07 0.12
N ASP A 207 11.82 -9.74 -0.98
CA ASP A 207 12.43 -9.09 -2.16
C ASP A 207 11.37 -8.71 -3.21
N ALA A 208 10.14 -9.21 -3.07
CA ALA A 208 9.03 -8.92 -3.97
C ALA A 208 8.23 -7.67 -3.55
N VAL A 209 8.23 -7.35 -2.26
CA VAL A 209 7.54 -6.19 -1.69
C VAL A 209 8.45 -5.46 -0.71
N ARG A 210 8.19 -4.17 -0.48
CA ARG A 210 8.89 -3.45 0.57
C ARG A 210 8.30 -3.83 1.92
N THR A 211 8.98 -4.69 2.67
CA THR A 211 8.58 -5.03 4.03
C THR A 211 8.57 -3.79 4.93
N VAL A 212 7.47 -3.59 5.64
CA VAL A 212 7.31 -2.56 6.67
C VAL A 212 7.47 -3.18 8.06
N LYS A 213 6.75 -4.27 8.32
CA LYS A 213 6.77 -4.97 9.60
C LYS A 213 6.42 -6.44 9.42
N GLN A 214 7.20 -7.33 10.02
CA GLN A 214 6.78 -8.71 10.29
C GLN A 214 6.02 -8.68 11.61
N ASP A 215 4.70 -8.65 11.53
CA ASP A 215 3.82 -8.35 12.67
C ASP A 215 3.58 -9.59 13.54
N ALA A 216 3.47 -10.76 12.91
CA ALA A 216 3.45 -12.08 13.52
C ALA A 216 4.00 -13.09 12.50
N SER A 217 4.20 -14.36 12.88
CA SER A 217 4.68 -15.40 11.93
C SER A 217 3.77 -15.55 10.70
N PHE A 218 2.47 -15.27 10.85
CA PHE A 218 1.43 -15.33 9.82
C PHE A 218 0.95 -13.96 9.34
N SER A 219 1.69 -12.87 9.66
CA SER A 219 1.26 -11.51 9.33
C SER A 219 2.41 -10.62 8.85
N LEU A 220 2.29 -10.12 7.62
CA LEU A 220 3.24 -9.23 6.98
C LEU A 220 2.58 -7.89 6.64
N VAL A 221 3.11 -6.80 7.16
CA VAL A 221 2.80 -5.44 6.68
C VAL A 221 3.85 -5.02 5.67
N TYR A 222 3.41 -4.54 4.51
CA TYR A 222 4.29 -4.20 3.41
C TYR A 222 3.73 -3.07 2.54
N ILE A 223 4.60 -2.46 1.75
CA ILE A 223 4.25 -1.54 0.68
C ILE A 223 4.46 -2.25 -0.66
N GLY A 224 3.39 -2.39 -1.44
CA GLY A 224 3.43 -3.14 -2.70
C GLY A 224 2.05 -3.35 -3.33
N ARG A 225 2.05 -4.11 -4.44
CA ARG A 225 0.84 -4.68 -5.04
C ARG A 225 0.25 -5.74 -4.11
N GLU A 226 -1.03 -6.05 -4.25
CA GLU A 226 -1.70 -7.02 -3.40
C GLU A 226 -1.09 -8.42 -3.54
N LEU A 227 -0.41 -8.87 -2.48
CA LEU A 227 0.03 -10.24 -2.33
C LEU A 227 -1.17 -11.14 -2.02
N GLY A 228 -1.39 -12.12 -2.88
CA GLY A 228 -2.20 -13.29 -2.62
C GLY A 228 -1.36 -14.45 -2.08
N PHE A 229 -2.04 -15.34 -1.37
CA PHE A 229 -1.47 -16.57 -0.82
C PHE A 229 -2.40 -17.76 -1.07
N LYS A 230 -1.82 -18.91 -1.38
CA LYS A 230 -2.58 -20.16 -1.45
C LYS A 230 -1.76 -21.36 -1.01
N THR A 231 -2.34 -22.16 -0.12
CA THR A 231 -1.82 -23.49 0.23
C THR A 231 -2.54 -24.58 -0.56
N LYS A 232 -1.77 -25.56 -1.02
CA LYS A 232 -2.26 -26.80 -1.61
C LYS A 232 -1.64 -27.98 -0.85
N LEU A 233 -2.35 -29.10 -0.80
CA LEU A 233 -1.92 -30.31 -0.10
C LEU A 233 -1.93 -31.51 -1.05
N ALA A 234 -1.05 -32.48 -0.88
CA ALA A 234 -1.03 -33.73 -1.65
C ALA A 234 -0.53 -34.92 -0.81
N ALA A 235 -0.83 -36.13 -1.29
CA ALA A 235 -0.38 -37.37 -0.66
C ALA A 235 1.12 -37.61 -0.84
N ASP A 236 1.67 -37.23 -1.99
CA ASP A 236 3.06 -37.45 -2.37
C ASP A 236 3.68 -36.23 -3.08
N GLU A 237 5.00 -36.29 -3.30
CA GLU A 237 5.80 -35.23 -3.90
C GLU A 237 5.45 -35.00 -5.39
N ALA A 238 5.12 -36.06 -6.13
CA ALA A 238 4.71 -35.93 -7.52
C ALA A 238 3.40 -35.13 -7.65
N GLY A 239 2.43 -35.45 -6.78
CA GLY A 239 1.14 -34.79 -6.72
C GLY A 239 1.22 -33.34 -6.29
N ILE A 240 2.10 -32.99 -5.34
CA ILE A 240 2.25 -31.58 -4.92
C ILE A 240 2.90 -30.74 -6.03
N ASN A 241 3.87 -31.30 -6.75
CA ASN A 241 4.53 -30.63 -7.87
C ASN A 241 3.56 -30.42 -9.05
N ALA A 242 2.71 -31.41 -9.35
CA ALA A 242 1.64 -31.25 -10.34
C ALA A 242 0.67 -30.11 -9.96
N LYS A 243 0.22 -30.05 -8.70
CA LYS A 243 -0.65 -28.98 -8.21
C LYS A 243 0.00 -27.59 -8.27
N LEU A 244 1.30 -27.49 -8.00
CA LEU A 244 2.04 -26.23 -8.16
C LEU A 244 2.07 -25.78 -9.63
N ALA A 245 2.38 -26.70 -10.55
CA ALA A 245 2.40 -26.42 -11.98
C ALA A 245 1.02 -25.97 -12.49
N ASP A 246 -0.04 -26.70 -12.13
CA ASP A 246 -1.42 -26.36 -12.47
C ASP A 246 -1.81 -24.98 -11.93
N TYR A 247 -1.41 -24.66 -10.70
CA TYR A 247 -1.74 -23.37 -10.12
C TYR A 247 -0.98 -22.22 -10.79
N ARG A 248 0.29 -22.41 -11.21
CA ARG A 248 1.01 -21.41 -12.01
C ARG A 248 0.32 -21.13 -13.35
N LYS A 249 -0.23 -22.17 -13.99
CA LYS A 249 -1.03 -22.01 -15.21
C LYS A 249 -2.30 -21.21 -14.93
N PHE A 250 -3.02 -21.54 -13.86
CA PHE A 250 -4.19 -20.80 -13.41
C PHE A 250 -3.87 -19.31 -13.15
N LEU A 251 -2.76 -18.99 -12.48
CA LEU A 251 -2.34 -17.61 -12.23
C LEU A 251 -2.13 -16.85 -13.55
N THR A 252 -1.44 -17.47 -14.51
CA THR A 252 -1.18 -16.87 -15.83
C THR A 252 -2.47 -16.61 -16.60
N GLU A 253 -3.38 -17.59 -16.64
CA GLU A 253 -4.70 -17.46 -17.30
C GLU A 253 -5.54 -16.33 -16.69
N ASN A 254 -5.37 -16.08 -15.39
CA ASN A 254 -6.08 -15.03 -14.65
C ASN A 254 -5.29 -13.72 -14.53
N LYS A 255 -4.18 -13.56 -15.27
CA LYS A 255 -3.34 -12.35 -15.29
C LYS A 255 -2.80 -11.96 -13.90
N LYS A 256 -2.42 -12.96 -13.12
CA LYS A 256 -1.78 -12.85 -11.80
C LYS A 256 -0.29 -13.20 -11.92
N ASP A 257 0.54 -12.46 -11.20
CA ASP A 257 1.99 -12.64 -11.29
C ASP A 257 2.47 -13.60 -10.20
N PHE A 258 3.01 -14.74 -10.58
CA PHE A 258 3.65 -15.65 -9.63
C PHE A 258 4.87 -14.98 -8.99
N VAL A 259 4.99 -15.07 -7.66
CA VAL A 259 6.13 -14.55 -6.90
C VAL A 259 7.07 -15.69 -6.52
N ALA A 260 6.60 -16.59 -5.67
CA ALA A 260 7.42 -17.68 -5.14
C ALA A 260 6.53 -18.81 -4.62
N ALA A 261 7.14 -19.97 -4.36
CA ALA A 261 6.47 -21.08 -3.69
C ALA A 261 7.46 -21.90 -2.87
N ARG A 262 6.97 -22.51 -1.78
CA ARG A 262 7.72 -23.46 -0.96
C ARG A 262 6.96 -24.76 -0.84
N THR A 263 7.51 -25.84 -1.39
CA THR A 263 7.05 -27.19 -1.13
C THR A 263 7.73 -27.72 0.12
N PHE A 264 6.96 -28.37 1.00
CA PHE A 264 7.50 -29.01 2.20
C PHE A 264 6.69 -30.25 2.55
N LYS A 265 7.32 -31.16 3.30
CA LYS A 265 6.65 -32.31 3.89
C LYS A 265 6.05 -31.89 5.23
N LEU A 266 4.83 -32.33 5.50
CA LEU A 266 4.17 -32.10 6.78
C LEU A 266 4.83 -32.93 7.88
N ASP A 267 5.03 -32.34 9.05
CA ASP A 267 5.56 -33.03 10.23
C ASP A 267 4.62 -34.16 10.67
N ALA A 268 3.32 -33.85 10.71
CA ALA A 268 2.25 -34.80 10.91
C ALA A 268 1.34 -34.79 9.69
N PRO A 269 1.10 -35.95 9.07
CA PRO A 269 0.18 -36.02 7.96
C PRO A 269 -1.26 -35.66 8.35
N ILE A 270 -2.02 -35.09 7.42
CA ILE A 270 -3.44 -34.83 7.60
C ILE A 270 -4.21 -36.06 7.12
N GLU A 271 -4.93 -36.70 8.04
CA GLU A 271 -5.72 -37.91 7.79
C GLU A 271 -7.22 -37.58 7.69
N PHE A 272 -7.90 -38.19 6.74
CA PHE A 272 -9.36 -38.15 6.60
C PHE A 272 -9.85 -39.46 5.98
N SER A 273 -11.17 -39.67 5.96
CA SER A 273 -11.79 -40.93 5.52
C SER A 273 -11.39 -41.42 4.11
N GLY A 274 -10.87 -40.52 3.27
CA GLY A 274 -10.46 -40.80 1.88
C GLY A 274 -8.95 -40.80 1.62
N GLY A 275 -8.10 -40.69 2.65
CA GLY A 275 -6.65 -40.78 2.48
C GLY A 275 -5.83 -39.92 3.42
N LYS A 276 -4.55 -39.77 3.07
CA LYS A 276 -3.51 -39.13 3.88
C LYS A 276 -2.73 -38.13 3.04
N LEU A 277 -2.58 -36.91 3.53
CA LEU A 277 -1.81 -35.85 2.89
C LEU A 277 -0.50 -35.67 3.65
N ASN A 278 0.62 -35.74 2.93
CA ASN A 278 1.96 -35.67 3.52
C ASN A 278 2.75 -34.45 3.06
N TYR A 279 2.31 -33.77 2.00
CA TYR A 279 3.01 -32.64 1.40
C TYR A 279 2.10 -31.43 1.30
N ALA A 280 2.70 -30.25 1.47
CA ALA A 280 2.08 -28.96 1.24
C ALA A 280 2.94 -28.11 0.31
N VAL A 281 2.30 -27.17 -0.37
CA VAL A 281 2.99 -26.08 -1.06
C VAL A 281 2.29 -24.77 -0.75
N ASN A 282 3.08 -23.83 -0.26
CA ASN A 282 2.70 -22.43 -0.08
C ASN A 282 3.00 -21.69 -1.39
N ILE A 283 2.06 -20.91 -1.90
CA ILE A 283 2.18 -20.20 -3.17
C ILE A 283 1.85 -18.73 -2.97
N TYR A 284 2.79 -17.86 -3.35
CA TYR A 284 2.68 -16.40 -3.28
C TYR A 284 2.57 -15.82 -4.69
N PHE A 285 1.70 -14.84 -4.86
CA PHE A 285 1.44 -14.19 -6.15
C PHE A 285 0.90 -12.78 -5.97
N PHE A 286 0.95 -11.93 -7.00
CA PHE A 286 0.22 -10.67 -7.03
C PHE A 286 -1.15 -10.85 -7.69
N GLN A 287 -2.19 -10.23 -7.11
CA GLN A 287 -3.58 -10.29 -7.60
C GLN A 287 -3.79 -9.55 -8.94
#